data_AF-A0A8J3CIE8-F1
#
_entry.id   AF-A0A8J3CIE8-F1
#
_cell.length_a   1.000
_cell.length_b   1.000
_cell.length_c   1.000
_cell.angle_alpha   90.00
_cell.angle_beta   90.00
_cell.angle_gamma   90.00
#
_symmetry.space_group_name_H-M   'P 1'
#
loop_
_entity.id
_entity.type
_entity.pdbx_description
1 polymer ?
#
loop_
_entity_poly.entity_id
_entity_poly.type
_entity_poly.pdbx_seq_one_letter_code
_entity_poly.pdbx_strand_id
1 'polypeptide(L)'
;MTTNADIIRASYSAFRRGDLEGALADFAPDVEWTHPNGMNEYGLGGTKQGHREVRSFMARARTVFSEIRPEPHEFVESGDRVIVLGTHHMRGARSGVAGTVRFVHSWRLAGGKVTHFEDHHDTADVRRIVEPQTAASDPCADIIQRGLGFWSAKVLLAAVELGVFTELARQPLDAAELRSRLGVHERGARDFFDALVSFGLLDRDDEQYRNTQATQVFLNRNQPETYIGGLFEVADQYWYRSWENLVTALRTGVPQNNTAKGTTDPFQVLYADPARVRQFQRAMTGGAMPASMALVERFPWTRYRTVADVGCAEGALLGRLLRRYPHLTGVGFDLPPVAPTFQETAARLGLTDRMRFVDGNFFTDSLPPADVVVYGHVLHDWDLDGKRLLLGKAYDVLPVDGVVVIYETLIDDERRRSTAGLLMSLHMLLESPGGFDYTGADCMRWLDEAGFHDCRVEHLAGPDWMIVGTKPRNGTGSDDAR
;
A
#
# COMPACT_ATOMS: atom_id res chain seq x y z
N MET A 1 54.02 -2.74 12.25
CA MET A 1 52.78 -2.16 12.81
C MET A 1 51.63 -3.00 12.31
N THR A 2 50.70 -3.39 13.19
CA THR A 2 49.46 -4.07 12.79
C THR A 2 48.67 -3.15 11.87
N THR A 3 48.29 -3.60 10.66
CA THR A 3 47.49 -2.77 9.76
C THR A 3 46.01 -2.81 10.13
N ASN A 4 45.19 -1.92 9.55
CA ASN A 4 43.75 -1.98 9.78
C ASN A 4 43.17 -3.29 9.23
N ALA A 5 43.65 -3.79 8.09
CA ALA A 5 43.24 -5.08 7.57
C ALA A 5 43.58 -6.26 8.50
N ASP A 6 44.71 -6.21 9.23
CA ASP A 6 45.06 -7.26 10.20
C ASP A 6 44.10 -7.29 11.40
N ILE A 7 43.69 -6.12 11.90
CA ILE A 7 42.66 -6.01 12.95
C ILE A 7 41.35 -6.61 12.46
N ILE A 8 40.89 -6.25 11.27
CA ILE A 8 39.62 -6.77 10.72
C ILE A 8 39.70 -8.28 10.48
N ARG A 9 40.82 -8.82 9.96
CA ARG A 9 41.02 -10.28 9.82
C ARG A 9 40.92 -11.01 11.17
N ALA A 10 41.46 -10.41 12.24
CA ALA A 10 41.33 -10.96 13.59
C ALA A 10 39.86 -10.95 14.05
N SER A 11 39.11 -9.88 13.78
CA SER A 11 37.67 -9.81 14.09
C SER A 11 36.86 -10.90 13.36
N TYR A 12 37.07 -11.13 12.06
CA TYR A 12 36.42 -12.24 11.35
C TYR A 12 36.78 -13.61 11.94
N SER A 13 38.01 -13.78 12.39
CA SER A 13 38.47 -15.02 13.04
C SER A 13 37.80 -15.23 14.41
N ALA A 14 37.59 -14.15 15.18
CA ALA A 14 36.87 -14.17 16.44
C ALA A 14 35.39 -14.51 16.24
N PHE A 15 34.71 -13.87 15.28
CA PHE A 15 33.32 -14.19 14.93
C PHE A 15 33.15 -15.65 14.51
N ARG A 16 34.09 -16.19 13.72
CA ARG A 16 34.06 -17.60 13.29
C ARG A 16 34.15 -18.59 14.45
N ARG A 17 34.82 -18.22 15.55
CA ARG A 17 34.90 -19.04 16.78
C ARG A 17 33.75 -18.77 17.76
N GLY A 18 32.82 -17.88 17.42
CA GLY A 18 31.75 -17.44 18.33
C GLY A 18 32.22 -16.53 19.46
N ASP A 19 33.44 -15.99 19.36
CA ASP A 19 34.07 -15.13 20.36
C ASP A 19 33.70 -13.66 20.15
N LEU A 20 32.47 -13.30 20.52
CA LEU A 20 31.96 -11.93 20.37
C LEU A 20 32.74 -10.93 21.23
N GLU A 21 33.09 -11.30 22.46
CA GLU A 21 33.80 -10.39 23.37
C GLU A 21 35.23 -10.13 22.91
N GLY A 22 35.91 -11.15 22.36
CA GLY A 22 37.21 -10.97 21.71
C GLY A 22 37.15 -10.03 20.49
N ALA A 23 36.07 -10.09 19.70
CA ALA A 23 35.87 -9.13 18.60
C ALA A 23 35.57 -7.72 19.09
N LEU A 24 34.68 -7.56 20.09
CA LEU A 24 34.31 -6.26 20.66
C LEU A 24 35.47 -5.56 21.37
N ALA A 25 36.49 -6.31 21.80
CA ALA A 25 37.70 -5.73 22.39
C ALA A 25 38.41 -4.76 21.42
N ASP A 26 38.31 -4.99 20.12
CA ASP A 26 38.90 -4.14 19.07
C ASP A 26 37.95 -3.01 18.62
N PHE A 27 36.77 -2.88 19.22
CA PHE A 27 35.77 -1.90 18.81
C PHE A 27 35.75 -0.73 19.79
N ALA A 28 35.51 0.48 19.27
CA ALA A 28 35.29 1.66 20.09
C ALA A 28 34.01 1.48 20.95
N PRO A 29 33.95 2.02 22.17
CA PRO A 29 32.77 1.89 23.04
C PRO A 29 31.47 2.42 22.39
N ASP A 30 31.60 3.42 21.54
CA ASP A 30 30.57 4.14 20.79
C ASP A 30 30.49 3.69 19.31
N VAL A 31 30.96 2.48 19.00
CA VAL A 31 30.91 1.93 17.64
C VAL A 31 29.50 1.97 17.04
N GLU A 32 29.42 2.40 15.78
CA GLU A 32 28.20 2.33 14.98
C GLU A 32 28.19 1.04 14.17
N TRP A 33 27.10 0.28 14.24
CA TRP A 33 26.94 -0.99 13.54
C TRP A 33 25.66 -0.99 12.71
N THR A 34 25.81 -0.85 11.39
CA THR A 34 24.71 -0.65 10.45
C THR A 34 24.45 -1.91 9.63
N HIS A 35 23.17 -2.21 9.40
CA HIS A 35 22.72 -3.27 8.48
C HIS A 35 21.60 -2.72 7.59
N PRO A 36 21.34 -3.35 6.43
CA PRO A 36 20.34 -2.87 5.48
C PRO A 36 18.95 -2.73 6.12
N ASN A 37 18.24 -1.63 5.83
CA ASN A 37 16.89 -1.39 6.33
C ASN A 37 15.87 -2.46 5.90
N GLY A 38 16.13 -3.17 4.80
CA GLY A 38 15.33 -4.32 4.38
C GLY A 38 15.27 -5.46 5.41
N MET A 39 16.20 -5.49 6.37
CA MET A 39 16.22 -6.47 7.46
C MET A 39 15.41 -6.05 8.71
N ASN A 40 14.70 -4.90 8.66
CA ASN A 40 13.93 -4.38 9.80
C ASN A 40 12.82 -5.34 10.25
N GLU A 41 12.17 -6.04 9.34
CA GLU A 41 11.11 -7.01 9.66
C GLU A 41 11.59 -8.18 10.53
N TYR A 42 12.89 -8.48 10.48
CA TYR A 42 13.53 -9.51 11.30
C TYR A 42 14.13 -8.94 12.60
N GLY A 43 14.06 -7.63 12.81
CA GLY A 43 14.73 -6.93 13.91
C GLY A 43 16.24 -6.79 13.72
N LEU A 44 16.72 -6.84 12.48
CA LEU A 44 18.14 -6.84 12.12
C LEU A 44 18.58 -5.60 11.32
N GLY A 45 17.66 -4.79 10.79
CA GLY A 45 18.01 -3.57 10.02
C GLY A 45 18.39 -2.37 10.90
N GLY A 46 18.81 -1.28 10.26
CA GLY A 46 19.17 -0.01 10.90
C GLY A 46 20.56 0.02 11.57
N THR A 47 20.84 1.11 12.29
CA THR A 47 22.12 1.36 12.99
C THR A 47 21.98 1.07 14.48
N LYS A 48 22.98 0.38 15.05
CA LYS A 48 23.10 0.03 16.47
C LYS A 48 24.25 0.81 17.06
N GLN A 49 24.05 1.36 18.25
CA GLN A 49 24.97 2.30 18.89
C GLN A 49 25.64 1.66 20.11
N GLY A 50 26.95 1.48 20.02
CA GLY A 50 27.80 0.93 21.06
C GLY A 50 27.63 -0.58 21.33
N HIS A 51 28.49 -1.12 22.20
CA HIS A 51 28.59 -2.58 22.40
C HIS A 51 27.31 -3.24 22.90
N ARG A 52 26.49 -2.53 23.69
CA ARG A 52 25.25 -3.08 24.25
C ARG A 52 24.25 -3.45 23.15
N GLU A 53 24.05 -2.56 22.18
CA GLU A 53 23.11 -2.79 21.09
C GLU A 53 23.67 -3.78 20.08
N VAL A 54 24.98 -3.78 19.84
CA VAL A 54 25.65 -4.82 19.04
C VAL A 54 25.43 -6.22 19.64
N ARG A 55 25.54 -6.38 20.96
CA ARG A 55 25.24 -7.67 21.62
C ARG A 55 23.78 -8.09 21.44
N SER A 56 22.84 -7.16 21.61
CA SER A 56 21.41 -7.43 21.41
C SER A 56 21.14 -7.85 19.96
N PHE A 57 21.75 -7.16 19.01
CA PHE A 57 21.70 -7.50 17.59
C PHE A 57 22.22 -8.93 17.32
N MET A 58 23.38 -9.29 17.87
CA MET A 58 23.96 -10.65 17.70
C MET A 58 23.07 -11.73 18.31
N ALA A 59 22.47 -11.48 19.47
CA ALA A 59 21.50 -12.38 20.08
C ALA A 59 20.25 -12.53 19.20
N ARG A 60 19.75 -11.44 18.61
CA ARG A 60 18.62 -11.46 17.68
C ARG A 60 18.94 -12.24 16.40
N ALA A 61 20.13 -12.03 15.82
CA ALA A 61 20.56 -12.72 14.61
C ALA A 61 20.51 -14.25 14.76
N ARG A 62 20.89 -14.79 15.93
CA ARG A 62 20.81 -16.22 16.26
C ARG A 62 19.38 -16.78 16.33
N THR A 63 18.37 -15.91 16.45
CA THR A 63 16.96 -16.33 16.39
C THR A 63 16.43 -16.38 14.95
N VAL A 64 17.08 -15.68 14.03
CA VAL A 64 16.70 -15.60 12.60
C VAL A 64 17.46 -16.65 11.80
N PHE A 65 18.74 -16.84 12.10
CA PHE A 65 19.62 -17.80 11.45
C PHE A 65 20.04 -18.90 12.43
N SER A 66 19.82 -20.16 12.05
CA SER A 66 20.34 -21.32 12.80
C SER A 66 21.84 -21.52 12.55
N GLU A 67 22.34 -21.04 11.41
CA GLU A 67 23.75 -20.98 11.06
C GLU A 67 24.01 -19.69 10.29
N ILE A 68 25.08 -18.97 10.62
CA ILE A 68 25.59 -17.85 9.83
C ILE A 68 27.11 -17.80 9.95
N ARG A 69 27.79 -17.87 8.80
CA ARG A 69 29.24 -17.91 8.69
C ARG A 69 29.72 -16.95 7.61
N PRO A 70 30.30 -15.80 7.96
CA PRO A 70 30.94 -14.95 6.98
C PRO A 70 32.25 -15.59 6.50
N GLU A 71 32.41 -15.65 5.18
CA GLU A 71 33.63 -16.05 4.49
C GLU A 71 34.16 -14.85 3.70
N PRO A 72 35.17 -14.13 4.22
CA PRO A 72 35.78 -13.02 3.50
C PRO A 72 36.70 -13.56 2.40
N HIS A 73 36.60 -12.98 1.20
CA HIS A 73 37.41 -13.34 0.03
C HIS A 73 38.53 -12.33 -0.21
N GLU A 74 38.22 -11.04 -0.07
CA GLU A 74 39.14 -9.94 -0.38
C GLU A 74 39.04 -8.84 0.67
N PHE A 75 40.19 -8.26 1.03
CA PHE A 75 40.29 -7.12 1.94
C PHE A 75 40.99 -5.97 1.21
N VAL A 76 40.30 -4.85 1.07
CA VAL A 76 40.82 -3.64 0.42
C VAL A 76 40.98 -2.56 1.48
N GLU A 77 42.23 -2.22 1.81
CA GLU A 77 42.57 -1.19 2.81
C GLU A 77 42.86 0.15 2.11
N SER A 78 42.23 1.22 2.58
CA SER A 78 42.45 2.59 2.11
C SER A 78 42.28 3.58 3.26
N GLY A 79 43.40 4.08 3.78
CA GLY A 79 43.42 5.00 4.92
C GLY A 79 42.81 4.39 6.18
N ASP A 80 41.76 5.03 6.69
CA ASP A 80 41.01 4.60 7.87
C ASP A 80 39.96 3.52 7.57
N ARG A 81 39.77 3.15 6.29
CA ARG A 81 38.71 2.24 5.85
C ARG A 81 39.26 0.90 5.36
N VAL A 82 38.55 -0.17 5.69
CA VAL A 82 38.75 -1.51 5.15
C VAL A 82 37.42 -1.99 4.54
N ILE A 83 37.43 -2.27 3.24
CA ILE A 83 36.30 -2.91 2.56
C ILE A 83 36.58 -4.41 2.48
N VAL A 84 35.60 -5.22 2.82
CA VAL A 84 35.69 -6.68 2.75
C VAL A 84 34.60 -7.22 1.84
N LEU A 85 35.03 -7.89 0.77
CA LEU A 85 34.14 -8.61 -0.14
C LEU A 85 34.09 -10.06 0.29
N GLY A 86 32.89 -10.63 0.37
CA GLY A 86 32.74 -11.99 0.87
C GLY A 86 31.40 -12.63 0.58
N THR A 87 31.22 -13.82 1.14
CA THR A 87 29.97 -14.56 1.10
C THR A 87 29.57 -14.96 2.51
N HIS A 88 28.32 -14.71 2.90
CA HIS A 88 27.70 -15.33 4.05
C HIS A 88 27.17 -16.70 3.67
N HIS A 89 27.60 -17.73 4.37
CA HIS A 89 26.95 -19.04 4.36
C HIS A 89 25.95 -19.08 5.51
N MET A 90 24.68 -19.29 5.22
CA MET A 90 23.64 -19.15 6.23
C MET A 90 22.53 -20.18 6.08
N ARG A 91 21.87 -20.47 7.20
CA ARG A 91 20.67 -21.30 7.29
C ARG A 91 19.59 -20.59 8.08
N GLY A 92 18.39 -20.51 7.51
CA GLY A 92 17.23 -19.94 8.20
C GLY A 92 16.82 -20.79 9.40
N ALA A 93 16.61 -20.15 10.56
CA ALA A 93 16.18 -20.86 11.77
C ALA A 93 14.75 -21.41 11.64
N ARG A 94 13.87 -20.67 10.95
CA ARG A 94 12.46 -21.05 10.75
C ARG A 94 12.22 -21.91 9.51
N SER A 95 12.90 -21.61 8.41
CA SER A 95 12.72 -22.29 7.13
C SER A 95 13.51 -23.61 7.02
N GLY A 96 14.64 -23.72 7.73
CA GLY A 96 15.63 -24.79 7.56
C GLY A 96 16.46 -24.70 6.27
N VAL A 97 16.15 -23.76 5.37
CA VAL A 97 16.82 -23.58 4.07
C VAL A 97 18.24 -23.08 4.28
N ALA A 98 19.20 -23.67 3.58
CA ALA A 98 20.57 -23.18 3.51
C ALA A 98 20.81 -22.42 2.20
N GLY A 99 21.61 -21.37 2.26
CA GLY A 99 21.97 -20.58 1.09
C GLY A 99 23.22 -19.74 1.30
N THR A 100 23.60 -19.05 0.23
CA THR A 100 24.76 -18.16 0.23
C THR A 100 24.34 -16.78 -0.25
N VAL A 101 24.83 -15.73 0.41
CA VAL A 101 24.55 -14.34 0.06
C VAL A 101 25.86 -13.58 -0.02
N ARG A 102 26.10 -12.86 -1.12
CA ARG A 102 27.30 -12.01 -1.24
C ARG A 102 27.14 -10.78 -0.35
N PHE A 103 28.25 -10.36 0.25
CA PHE A 103 28.29 -9.13 1.03
C PHE A 103 29.44 -8.22 0.62
N VAL A 104 29.24 -6.92 0.89
CA VAL A 104 30.29 -5.91 1.00
C VAL A 104 30.20 -5.34 2.41
N HIS A 105 31.23 -5.58 3.22
CA HIS A 105 31.32 -4.98 4.55
C HIS A 105 32.28 -3.80 4.51
N SER A 106 31.83 -2.65 5.01
CA SER A 106 32.61 -1.42 5.11
C SER A 106 32.96 -1.17 6.57
N TRP A 107 34.26 -1.19 6.89
CA TRP A 107 34.79 -0.97 8.24
C TRP A 107 35.56 0.35 8.29
N ARG A 108 35.34 1.19 9.30
CA ARG A 108 36.20 2.34 9.60
C ARG A 108 36.88 2.16 10.95
N LEU A 109 38.15 2.57 11.03
CA LEU A 109 38.97 2.44 12.22
C LEU A 109 39.62 3.77 12.59
N ALA A 110 39.67 4.10 13.87
CA ALA A 110 40.42 5.23 14.41
C ALA A 110 41.21 4.79 15.65
N GLY A 111 42.49 5.15 15.72
CA GLY A 111 43.35 4.78 16.86
C GLY A 111 43.47 3.27 17.08
N GLY A 112 43.37 2.46 16.02
CA GLY A 112 43.40 1.00 16.10
C GLY A 112 42.11 0.37 16.64
N LYS A 113 41.00 1.11 16.69
CA LYS A 113 39.67 0.62 17.09
C LYS A 113 38.66 0.79 15.97
N VAL A 114 37.75 -0.17 15.82
CA VAL A 114 36.62 -0.08 14.88
C VAL A 114 35.61 0.94 15.40
N THR A 115 35.34 1.99 14.63
CA THR A 115 34.36 3.04 14.96
C THR A 115 33.07 2.91 14.19
N HIS A 116 33.11 2.34 12.97
CA HIS A 116 31.91 2.14 12.14
C HIS A 116 32.01 0.82 11.38
N PHE A 117 30.89 0.10 11.34
CA PHE A 117 30.68 -1.07 10.51
C PHE A 117 29.37 -0.91 9.73
N GLU A 118 29.41 -1.21 8.44
CA GLU A 118 28.22 -1.24 7.58
C GLU A 118 28.22 -2.50 6.72
N ASP A 119 27.12 -3.25 6.77
CA ASP A 119 26.88 -4.42 5.93
C ASP A 119 26.00 -4.06 4.73
N HIS A 120 26.44 -4.42 3.53
CA HIS A 120 25.65 -4.39 2.31
C HIS A 120 25.50 -5.80 1.74
N HIS A 121 24.27 -6.29 1.64
CA HIS A 121 23.93 -7.55 0.99
C HIS A 121 22.53 -7.47 0.38
N ASP A 122 22.20 -8.42 -0.50
CA ASP A 122 20.84 -8.53 -1.06
C ASP A 122 19.87 -9.10 -0.01
N THR A 123 19.01 -8.25 0.53
CA THR A 123 18.02 -8.65 1.54
C THR A 123 16.95 -9.58 0.98
N ALA A 124 16.70 -9.58 -0.33
CA ALA A 124 15.76 -10.51 -0.96
C ALA A 124 16.33 -11.94 -1.01
N ASP A 125 17.65 -12.09 -1.19
CA ASP A 125 18.31 -13.39 -1.07
C ASP A 125 18.21 -13.93 0.35
N VAL A 126 18.45 -13.08 1.36
CA VAL A 126 18.29 -13.45 2.78
C VAL A 126 16.86 -13.87 3.09
N ARG A 127 15.87 -13.12 2.60
CA ARG A 127 14.44 -13.41 2.74
C ARG A 127 14.09 -14.84 2.28
N ARG A 128 14.56 -15.24 1.09
CA ARG A 128 14.34 -16.61 0.55
C ARG A 128 14.96 -17.71 1.41
N ILE A 129 15.99 -17.37 2.20
CA ILE A 129 16.64 -18.29 3.13
C ILE A 129 15.91 -18.33 4.47
N VAL A 130 15.38 -17.22 5.00
CA VAL A 130 14.81 -17.19 6.37
C VAL A 130 13.31 -17.48 6.43
N GLU A 131 12.58 -17.19 5.35
CA GLU A 131 11.14 -17.42 5.29
C GLU A 131 10.82 -18.88 5.01
N PRO A 132 9.81 -19.47 5.69
CA PRO A 132 9.32 -20.79 5.35
C PRO A 132 8.92 -20.81 3.88
N GLN A 133 9.59 -21.65 3.09
CA GLN A 133 9.08 -21.95 1.76
C GLN A 133 7.78 -22.71 1.99
N THR A 134 6.66 -22.16 1.53
CA THR A 134 5.43 -22.93 1.39
C THR A 134 5.80 -24.20 0.65
N ALA A 135 5.46 -25.37 1.21
CA ALA A 135 5.59 -26.63 0.48
C ALA A 135 5.09 -26.38 -0.93
N ALA A 136 5.87 -26.75 -1.96
CA ALA A 136 5.49 -26.53 -3.35
C ALA A 136 4.04 -26.97 -3.50
N SER A 137 3.15 -25.99 -3.71
CA SER A 137 1.73 -26.25 -3.77
C SER A 137 1.50 -27.21 -4.93
N ASP A 138 0.63 -28.19 -4.72
CA ASP A 138 0.18 -29.03 -5.83
C ASP A 138 -0.45 -28.09 -6.88
N PRO A 139 0.11 -27.98 -8.10
CA PRO A 139 -0.41 -27.05 -9.10
C PRO A 139 -1.88 -27.30 -9.44
N CYS A 140 -2.34 -28.55 -9.33
CA CYS A 140 -3.75 -28.89 -9.53
C CYS A 140 -4.62 -28.30 -8.41
N ALA A 141 -4.20 -28.47 -7.15
CA ALA A 141 -4.90 -27.93 -6.00
C ALA A 141 -4.97 -26.39 -6.05
N ASP A 142 -3.90 -25.72 -6.48
CA ASP A 142 -3.87 -24.27 -6.64
C ASP A 142 -4.86 -23.77 -7.70
N ILE A 143 -4.94 -24.45 -8.85
CA ILE A 143 -5.89 -24.10 -9.91
C ILE A 143 -7.33 -24.24 -9.41
N ILE A 144 -7.63 -25.34 -8.71
CA ILE A 144 -8.95 -25.58 -8.12
C ILE A 144 -9.27 -24.51 -7.07
N GLN A 145 -8.34 -24.22 -6.17
CA GLN A 145 -8.51 -23.22 -5.12
C GLN A 145 -8.78 -21.82 -5.71
N ARG A 146 -8.06 -21.46 -6.78
CA ARG A 146 -8.29 -20.19 -7.50
C ARG A 146 -9.66 -20.17 -8.18
N GLY A 147 -10.04 -21.25 -8.85
CA GLY A 147 -11.36 -21.38 -9.49
C GLY A 147 -12.53 -21.29 -8.51
N LEU A 148 -12.31 -21.72 -7.26
CA LEU A 148 -13.30 -21.67 -6.17
C LEU A 148 -13.10 -20.47 -5.22
N GLY A 149 -12.24 -19.51 -5.57
CA GLY A 149 -11.93 -18.35 -4.73
C GLY A 149 -13.15 -17.49 -4.38
N PHE A 150 -14.18 -17.52 -5.23
CA PHE A 150 -15.45 -16.82 -4.99
C PHE A 150 -16.17 -17.30 -3.71
N TRP A 151 -15.94 -18.53 -3.24
CA TRP A 151 -16.47 -19.01 -1.96
C TRP A 151 -15.97 -18.16 -0.80
N SER A 152 -14.66 -17.90 -0.75
CA SER A 152 -14.03 -17.13 0.32
C SER A 152 -14.51 -15.68 0.30
N ALA A 153 -14.60 -15.08 -0.90
CA ALA A 153 -15.16 -13.75 -1.07
C ALA A 153 -16.60 -13.68 -0.54
N LYS A 154 -17.49 -14.57 -1.01
CA LYS A 154 -18.91 -14.53 -0.64
C LYS A 154 -19.16 -14.75 0.85
N VAL A 155 -18.32 -15.52 1.55
CA VAL A 155 -18.40 -15.65 3.02
C VAL A 155 -18.12 -14.32 3.73
N LEU A 156 -17.09 -13.57 3.32
CA LEU A 156 -16.82 -12.23 3.85
C LEU A 156 -17.96 -11.26 3.54
N LEU A 157 -18.43 -11.23 2.28
CA LEU A 157 -19.53 -10.37 1.86
C LEU A 157 -20.80 -10.64 2.69
N ALA A 158 -21.16 -11.91 2.88
CA ALA A 158 -22.29 -12.32 3.70
C ALA A 158 -22.12 -11.92 5.18
N ALA A 159 -20.91 -12.01 5.73
CA ALA A 159 -20.64 -11.60 7.11
C ALA A 159 -20.85 -10.09 7.33
N VAL A 160 -20.50 -9.27 6.33
CA VAL A 160 -20.77 -7.83 6.33
C VAL A 160 -22.26 -7.55 6.20
N GLU A 161 -22.95 -8.21 5.27
CA GLU A 161 -24.39 -8.08 5.07
C GLU A 161 -25.19 -8.43 6.33
N LEU A 162 -24.88 -9.58 6.95
CA LEU A 162 -25.50 -10.04 8.19
C LEU A 162 -25.15 -9.16 9.39
N GLY A 163 -24.12 -8.32 9.30
CA GLY A 163 -23.69 -7.43 10.39
C GLY A 163 -22.90 -8.14 11.49
N VAL A 164 -22.25 -9.28 11.19
CA VAL A 164 -21.49 -10.11 12.14
C VAL A 164 -20.53 -9.26 12.98
N PHE A 165 -19.69 -8.49 12.30
CA PHE A 165 -18.65 -7.68 12.95
C PHE A 165 -19.23 -6.53 13.78
N THR A 166 -20.37 -5.98 13.36
CA THR A 166 -21.03 -4.88 14.09
C THR A 166 -21.67 -5.40 15.37
N GLU A 167 -22.21 -6.63 15.36
CA GLU A 167 -22.77 -7.26 16.56
C GLU A 167 -21.66 -7.64 17.55
N LEU A 168 -20.60 -8.31 17.07
CA LEU A 168 -19.45 -8.71 17.90
C LEU A 168 -18.61 -7.54 18.40
N ALA A 169 -18.77 -6.34 17.80
CA ALA A 169 -18.11 -5.14 18.30
C ALA A 169 -18.65 -4.66 19.65
N ARG A 170 -19.83 -5.13 20.07
CA ARG A 170 -20.42 -4.81 21.37
C ARG A 170 -19.80 -5.66 22.47
N GLN A 171 -19.68 -6.96 22.23
CA GLN A 171 -19.12 -7.94 23.15
C GLN A 171 -18.87 -9.28 22.41
N PRO A 172 -17.95 -10.13 22.90
CA PRO A 172 -17.84 -11.51 22.46
C PRO A 172 -19.15 -12.28 22.71
N LEU A 173 -19.49 -13.21 21.81
CA LEU A 173 -20.71 -14.02 21.88
C LEU A 173 -20.39 -15.49 21.60
N ASP A 174 -21.13 -16.41 22.23
CA ASP A 174 -21.09 -17.82 21.84
C ASP A 174 -21.84 -18.07 20.52
N ALA A 175 -21.69 -19.27 19.96
CA ALA A 175 -22.31 -19.64 18.68
C ALA A 175 -23.84 -19.53 18.71
N ALA A 176 -24.49 -19.91 19.81
CA ALA A 176 -25.94 -19.97 19.91
C ALA A 176 -26.55 -18.56 20.00
N GLU A 177 -25.93 -17.69 20.78
CA GLU A 177 -26.34 -16.30 20.92
C GLU A 177 -26.06 -15.50 19.64
N LEU A 178 -24.85 -15.63 19.07
CA LEU A 178 -24.51 -14.96 17.81
C LEU A 178 -25.48 -15.36 16.69
N ARG A 179 -25.77 -16.66 16.56
CA ARG A 179 -26.77 -17.19 15.64
C ARG A 179 -28.14 -16.55 15.86
N SER A 180 -28.61 -16.52 17.11
CA SER A 180 -29.92 -15.95 17.44
C SER A 180 -30.01 -14.47 17.11
N ARG A 181 -28.96 -13.69 17.37
CA ARG A 181 -28.93 -12.25 17.09
C ARG A 181 -28.87 -11.93 15.60
N LEU A 182 -28.16 -12.76 14.82
CA LEU A 182 -27.98 -12.58 13.38
C LEU A 182 -29.06 -13.27 12.53
N GLY A 183 -29.94 -14.08 13.13
CA GLY A 183 -30.95 -14.85 12.40
C GLY A 183 -30.37 -15.94 11.50
N VAL A 184 -29.16 -16.45 11.80
CA VAL A 184 -28.51 -17.49 11.01
C VAL A 184 -29.12 -18.86 11.33
N HIS A 185 -29.35 -19.70 10.33
CA HIS A 185 -29.90 -21.04 10.57
C HIS A 185 -28.83 -21.96 11.20
N GLU A 186 -29.24 -22.81 12.14
CA GLU A 186 -28.32 -23.67 12.92
C GLU A 186 -27.42 -24.56 12.05
N ARG A 187 -27.98 -25.07 10.95
CA ARG A 187 -27.30 -25.97 10.01
C ARG A 187 -25.98 -25.40 9.48
N GLY A 188 -25.90 -24.09 9.25
CA GLY A 188 -24.73 -23.44 8.65
C GLY A 188 -23.93 -22.56 9.62
N ALA A 189 -24.47 -22.26 10.80
CA ALA A 189 -23.91 -21.25 11.69
C ALA A 189 -22.47 -21.56 12.13
N ARG A 190 -22.20 -22.80 12.55
CA ARG A 190 -20.88 -23.20 13.04
C ARG A 190 -19.81 -23.07 11.96
N ASP A 191 -20.03 -23.69 10.80
CA ASP A 191 -19.07 -23.68 9.70
C ASP A 191 -18.86 -22.26 9.15
N PHE A 192 -19.92 -21.43 9.13
CA PHE A 192 -19.82 -20.04 8.72
C PHE A 192 -18.94 -19.21 9.68
N PHE A 193 -19.17 -19.29 10.99
CA PHE A 193 -18.36 -18.57 11.97
C PHE A 193 -16.92 -19.12 12.04
N ASP A 194 -16.75 -20.44 11.95
CA ASP A 194 -15.43 -21.07 11.94
C ASP A 194 -14.64 -20.75 10.66
N ALA A 195 -15.30 -20.56 9.52
CA ALA A 195 -14.67 -20.04 8.31
C ALA A 195 -14.14 -18.62 8.51
N LEU A 196 -14.90 -17.73 9.17
CA LEU A 196 -14.45 -16.38 9.50
C LEU A 196 -13.26 -16.39 10.48
N VAL A 197 -13.22 -17.34 11.42
CA VAL A 197 -12.06 -17.56 12.29
C VAL A 197 -10.86 -18.04 11.46
N SER A 198 -11.06 -19.01 10.58
CA SER A 198 -10.02 -19.56 9.70
C SER A 198 -9.42 -18.49 8.75
N PHE A 199 -10.24 -17.53 8.30
CA PHE A 199 -9.78 -16.38 7.51
C PHE A 199 -9.05 -15.32 8.34
N GLY A 200 -8.97 -15.45 9.66
CA GLY A 200 -8.38 -14.45 10.56
C GLY A 200 -9.24 -13.18 10.68
N LEU A 201 -10.54 -13.28 10.40
CA LEU A 201 -11.49 -12.17 10.52
C LEU A 201 -12.16 -12.13 11.90
N LEU A 202 -12.25 -13.27 12.57
CA LEU A 202 -12.68 -13.41 13.96
C LEU A 202 -11.62 -14.16 14.76
N ASP A 203 -11.53 -13.88 16.05
CA ASP A 203 -10.86 -14.76 17.01
C ASP A 203 -11.91 -15.63 17.72
N ARG A 204 -11.49 -16.81 18.19
CA ARG A 204 -12.31 -17.69 19.02
C ARG A 204 -11.48 -18.27 20.17
N ASP A 205 -11.86 -17.93 21.40
CA ASP A 205 -11.35 -18.61 22.60
C ASP A 205 -12.48 -19.48 23.17
N ASP A 206 -12.19 -20.76 23.41
CA ASP A 206 -13.16 -21.78 23.76
C ASP A 206 -14.38 -21.79 22.82
N GLU A 207 -15.54 -21.31 23.28
CA GLU A 207 -16.80 -21.25 22.54
C GLU A 207 -17.22 -19.84 22.11
N GLN A 208 -16.44 -18.80 22.45
CA GLN A 208 -16.80 -17.41 22.19
C GLN A 208 -16.07 -16.82 20.99
N TYR A 209 -16.84 -16.24 20.08
CA TYR A 209 -16.34 -15.48 18.94
C TYR A 209 -16.18 -14.01 19.31
N ARG A 210 -15.13 -13.38 18.78
CA ARG A 210 -14.90 -11.93 18.88
C ARG A 210 -14.30 -11.41 17.58
N ASN A 211 -14.43 -10.11 17.33
CA ASN A 211 -13.67 -9.47 16.26
C ASN A 211 -12.17 -9.55 16.54
N THR A 212 -11.37 -9.69 15.48
CA THR A 212 -9.95 -9.35 15.58
C THR A 212 -9.79 -7.84 15.73
N GLN A 213 -8.59 -7.39 16.11
CA GLN A 213 -8.32 -5.94 16.20
C GLN A 213 -8.63 -5.22 14.87
N ALA A 214 -8.33 -5.84 13.73
CA ALA A 214 -8.60 -5.26 12.42
C ALA A 214 -10.10 -5.18 12.13
N THR A 215 -10.86 -6.27 12.32
CA THR A 215 -12.30 -6.26 11.99
C THR A 215 -13.12 -5.43 12.96
N GLN A 216 -12.66 -5.26 14.22
CA GLN A 216 -13.24 -4.33 15.19
C GLN A 216 -13.20 -2.88 14.70
N VAL A 217 -12.12 -2.50 14.03
CA VAL A 217 -11.89 -1.13 13.55
C VAL A 217 -12.51 -0.91 12.17
N PHE A 218 -12.29 -1.83 11.23
CA PHE A 218 -12.60 -1.60 9.82
C PHE A 218 -13.95 -2.17 9.37
N LEU A 219 -14.54 -3.12 10.10
CA LEU A 219 -15.82 -3.76 9.71
C LEU A 219 -16.96 -3.50 10.70
N ASN A 220 -16.76 -2.62 11.68
CA ASN A 220 -17.81 -2.13 12.55
C ASN A 220 -18.53 -0.93 11.92
N ARG A 221 -19.80 -1.10 11.54
CA ARG A 221 -20.61 -0.04 10.91
C ARG A 221 -20.82 1.17 11.83
N ASN A 222 -20.65 1.01 13.15
CA ASN A 222 -20.73 2.10 14.11
C ASN A 222 -19.44 2.94 14.19
N GLN A 223 -18.41 2.63 13.40
CA GLN A 223 -17.16 3.39 13.28
C GLN A 223 -17.03 3.98 11.86
N PRO A 224 -17.85 4.96 11.47
CA PRO A 224 -17.97 5.41 10.07
C PRO A 224 -16.67 6.00 9.49
N GLU A 225 -15.73 6.46 10.32
CA GLU A 225 -14.45 7.02 9.85
C GLU A 225 -13.46 5.96 9.35
N THR A 226 -13.62 4.72 9.81
CA THR A 226 -12.74 3.59 9.50
C THR A 226 -13.49 2.44 8.83
N TYR A 227 -14.80 2.52 8.68
CA TYR A 227 -15.61 1.47 8.10
C TYR A 227 -15.33 1.29 6.59
N ILE A 228 -14.83 0.12 6.20
CA ILE A 228 -14.61 -0.27 4.80
C ILE A 228 -15.72 -1.18 4.27
N GLY A 229 -16.65 -1.61 5.12
CA GLY A 229 -17.69 -2.58 4.76
C GLY A 229 -18.66 -2.11 3.67
N GLY A 230 -18.80 -0.79 3.47
CA GLY A 230 -19.58 -0.24 2.36
C GLY A 230 -19.09 -0.71 0.99
N LEU A 231 -17.78 -0.94 0.84
CA LEU A 231 -17.20 -1.52 -0.38
C LEU A 231 -17.73 -2.93 -0.63
N PHE A 232 -17.79 -3.74 0.43
CA PHE A 232 -18.29 -5.11 0.36
C PHE A 232 -19.80 -5.17 0.13
N GLU A 233 -20.57 -4.23 0.68
CA GLU A 233 -22.00 -4.10 0.42
C GLU A 233 -22.25 -3.80 -1.08
N VAL A 234 -21.51 -2.86 -1.66
CA VAL A 234 -21.61 -2.55 -3.10
C VAL A 234 -21.12 -3.72 -3.96
N ALA A 235 -20.01 -4.34 -3.57
CA ALA A 235 -19.49 -5.51 -4.26
C ALA A 235 -20.52 -6.63 -4.33
N ASP A 236 -21.20 -6.93 -3.22
CA ASP A 236 -22.17 -8.03 -3.18
C ASP A 236 -23.46 -7.73 -3.94
N GLN A 237 -23.96 -6.50 -3.81
CA GLN A 237 -25.24 -6.09 -4.40
C GLN A 237 -25.14 -5.87 -5.92
N TYR A 238 -23.99 -5.39 -6.39
CA TYR A 238 -23.82 -4.91 -7.76
C TYR A 238 -22.70 -5.66 -8.50
N TRP A 239 -21.45 -5.53 -8.05
CA TRP A 239 -20.30 -5.98 -8.86
C TRP A 239 -20.20 -7.50 -8.99
N TYR A 240 -20.53 -8.25 -7.95
CA TYR A 240 -20.46 -9.70 -7.94
C TYR A 240 -21.28 -10.29 -9.10
N ARG A 241 -22.44 -9.68 -9.41
CA ARG A 241 -23.27 -10.06 -10.56
C ARG A 241 -22.69 -9.63 -11.89
N SER A 242 -22.01 -8.48 -11.97
CA SER A 242 -21.29 -8.08 -13.19
C SER A 242 -20.22 -9.11 -13.57
N TRP A 243 -19.49 -9.64 -12.56
CA TRP A 243 -18.45 -10.65 -12.78
C TRP A 243 -18.98 -11.99 -13.31
N GLU A 244 -20.26 -12.34 -13.09
CA GLU A 244 -20.89 -13.51 -13.74
C GLU A 244 -20.88 -13.38 -15.28
N ASN A 245 -20.86 -12.14 -15.80
CA ASN A 245 -20.92 -11.82 -17.22
C ASN A 245 -19.55 -11.52 -17.87
N LEU A 246 -18.43 -11.81 -17.18
CA LEU A 246 -17.09 -11.52 -17.68
C LEU A 246 -16.80 -12.10 -19.07
N VAL A 247 -17.27 -13.32 -19.36
CA VAL A 247 -17.09 -13.93 -20.68
C VAL A 247 -17.77 -13.11 -21.78
N THR A 248 -18.94 -12.52 -21.49
CA THR A 248 -19.64 -11.63 -22.42
C THR A 248 -18.83 -10.36 -22.63
N ALA A 249 -18.38 -9.71 -21.55
CA ALA A 249 -17.55 -8.50 -21.63
C ALA A 249 -16.27 -8.72 -22.45
N LEU A 250 -15.58 -9.85 -22.25
CA LEU A 250 -14.37 -10.21 -23.00
C LEU A 250 -14.63 -10.43 -24.50
N ARG A 251 -15.84 -10.84 -24.88
CA ARG A 251 -16.22 -11.05 -26.28
C ARG A 251 -16.69 -9.77 -26.97
N THR A 252 -17.34 -8.88 -26.23
CA THR A 252 -18.02 -7.71 -26.81
C THR A 252 -17.29 -6.39 -26.55
N GLY A 253 -16.47 -6.31 -25.50
CA GLY A 253 -15.92 -5.06 -25.00
C GLY A 253 -16.94 -4.14 -24.32
N VAL A 254 -18.18 -4.61 -24.12
CA VAL A 254 -19.27 -3.79 -23.58
C VAL A 254 -19.42 -4.02 -22.07
N PRO A 255 -19.65 -2.96 -21.26
CA PRO A 255 -19.93 -3.08 -19.83
C PRO A 255 -21.07 -4.05 -19.52
N GLN A 256 -21.02 -4.69 -18.36
CA GLN A 256 -21.99 -5.70 -17.92
C GLN A 256 -22.71 -5.31 -16.61
N ASN A 257 -22.53 -4.09 -16.16
CA ASN A 257 -23.24 -3.54 -15.02
C ASN A 257 -24.74 -3.32 -15.30
N ASN A 258 -25.51 -3.03 -14.25
CA ASN A 258 -26.98 -2.93 -14.35
C ASN A 258 -27.47 -1.79 -15.27
N THR A 259 -26.59 -0.90 -15.70
CA THR A 259 -26.89 0.19 -16.64
C THR A 259 -26.69 -0.21 -18.11
N ALA A 260 -25.99 -1.31 -18.39
CA ALA A 260 -25.72 -1.80 -19.75
C ALA A 260 -26.97 -2.19 -20.57
N LYS A 261 -28.17 -2.21 -19.95
CA LYS A 261 -29.45 -2.35 -20.65
C LYS A 261 -29.99 -1.02 -21.24
N GLY A 262 -29.23 0.07 -21.19
CA GLY A 262 -29.54 1.35 -21.83
C GLY A 262 -28.28 2.17 -22.11
N THR A 263 -28.34 3.08 -23.09
CA THR A 263 -27.24 3.97 -23.52
C THR A 263 -26.86 5.06 -22.51
N THR A 264 -27.12 4.85 -21.21
CA THR A 264 -26.96 5.87 -20.18
C THR A 264 -25.67 5.63 -19.39
N ASP A 265 -24.90 6.70 -19.19
CA ASP A 265 -23.73 6.76 -18.31
C ASP A 265 -24.02 6.10 -16.94
N PRO A 266 -23.19 5.11 -16.50
CA PRO A 266 -23.36 4.44 -15.21
C PRO A 266 -23.50 5.40 -14.03
N PHE A 267 -22.76 6.51 -14.06
CA PHE A 267 -22.83 7.53 -13.03
C PHE A 267 -24.17 8.25 -13.02
N GLN A 268 -24.77 8.56 -14.18
CA GLN A 268 -26.08 9.22 -14.22
C GLN A 268 -27.19 8.38 -13.58
N VAL A 269 -27.17 7.05 -13.74
CA VAL A 269 -28.16 6.16 -13.10
C VAL A 269 -27.92 6.06 -11.60
N LEU A 270 -26.65 6.03 -11.18
CA LEU A 270 -26.28 6.06 -9.77
C LEU A 270 -26.72 7.39 -9.10
N TYR A 271 -26.47 8.51 -9.77
CA TYR A 271 -26.76 9.87 -9.28
C TYR A 271 -28.25 10.25 -9.30
N ALA A 272 -29.12 9.40 -9.86
CA ALA A 272 -30.57 9.61 -9.85
C ALA A 272 -31.25 9.31 -8.51
N ASP A 273 -30.60 8.54 -7.62
CA ASP A 273 -31.14 8.17 -6.31
C ASP A 273 -30.16 8.60 -5.19
N PRO A 274 -30.51 9.62 -4.39
CA PRO A 274 -29.64 10.12 -3.31
C PRO A 274 -29.18 9.06 -2.31
N ALA A 275 -29.98 8.00 -2.09
CA ALA A 275 -29.59 6.91 -1.19
C ALA A 275 -28.47 6.05 -1.82
N ARG A 276 -28.54 5.79 -3.13
CA ARG A 276 -27.51 5.05 -3.88
C ARG A 276 -26.22 5.85 -3.99
N VAL A 277 -26.33 7.16 -4.24
CA VAL A 277 -25.18 8.08 -4.22
C VAL A 277 -24.44 7.97 -2.90
N ARG A 278 -25.15 8.12 -1.79
CA ARG A 278 -24.55 8.04 -0.45
C ARG A 278 -23.91 6.67 -0.19
N GLN A 279 -24.55 5.57 -0.59
CA GLN A 279 -24.00 4.23 -0.44
C GLN A 279 -22.71 4.06 -1.26
N PHE A 280 -22.72 4.47 -2.52
CA PHE A 280 -21.57 4.38 -3.40
C PHE A 280 -20.40 5.25 -2.92
N GLN A 281 -20.66 6.49 -2.52
CA GLN A 281 -19.62 7.36 -1.98
C GLN A 281 -18.97 6.79 -0.71
N ARG A 282 -19.74 6.15 0.17
CA ARG A 282 -19.22 5.43 1.33
C ARG A 282 -18.36 4.24 0.94
N ALA A 283 -18.78 3.50 -0.09
CA ALA A 283 -18.00 2.39 -0.63
C ALA A 283 -16.65 2.86 -1.20
N MET A 284 -16.65 3.92 -2.01
CA MET A 284 -15.43 4.51 -2.57
C MET A 284 -14.50 5.05 -1.47
N THR A 285 -15.07 5.77 -0.49
CA THR A 285 -14.33 6.25 0.69
C THR A 285 -13.67 5.10 1.45
N GLY A 286 -14.36 3.96 1.61
CA GLY A 286 -13.82 2.76 2.22
C GLY A 286 -12.69 2.12 1.39
N GLY A 287 -12.87 2.01 0.08
CA GLY A 287 -11.88 1.44 -0.85
C GLY A 287 -10.58 2.25 -0.92
N ALA A 288 -10.69 3.57 -0.99
CA ALA A 288 -9.53 4.48 -1.03
C ALA A 288 -8.85 4.68 0.35
N MET A 289 -9.37 4.07 1.42
CA MET A 289 -8.89 4.32 2.79
C MET A 289 -7.41 3.95 2.99
N PRO A 290 -6.92 2.75 2.61
CA PRO A 290 -5.52 2.40 2.81
C PRO A 290 -4.57 3.34 2.05
N ALA A 291 -4.89 3.63 0.78
CA ALA A 291 -4.11 4.55 -0.06
C ALA A 291 -4.09 5.97 0.51
N SER A 292 -5.26 6.52 0.87
CA SER A 292 -5.36 7.87 1.43
C SER A 292 -4.60 8.03 2.76
N MET A 293 -4.63 7.02 3.64
CA MET A 293 -3.83 7.05 4.88
C MET A 293 -2.32 7.05 4.59
N ALA A 294 -1.85 6.21 3.66
CA ALA A 294 -0.45 6.17 3.29
C ALA A 294 0.00 7.47 2.61
N LEU A 295 -0.86 8.05 1.75
CA LEU A 295 -0.59 9.29 1.04
C LEU A 295 -0.42 10.48 2.00
N VAL A 296 -1.26 10.57 3.04
CA VAL A 296 -1.17 11.62 4.09
C VAL A 296 0.20 11.62 4.78
N GLU A 297 0.81 10.46 5.00
CA GLU A 297 2.10 10.35 5.71
C GLU A 297 3.33 10.35 4.78
N ARG A 298 3.22 9.85 3.55
CA ARG A 298 4.37 9.70 2.64
C ARG A 298 4.64 10.91 1.76
N PHE A 299 3.62 11.67 1.38
CA PHE A 299 3.79 12.81 0.49
C PHE A 299 4.21 14.09 1.27
N PRO A 300 5.13 14.93 0.74
CA PRO A 300 5.69 16.07 1.47
C PRO A 300 4.75 17.29 1.53
N TRP A 301 3.60 17.14 2.19
CA TRP A 301 2.53 18.15 2.32
C TRP A 301 2.95 19.49 2.92
N THR A 302 4.06 19.53 3.68
CA THR A 302 4.59 20.76 4.29
C THR A 302 5.11 21.78 3.27
N ARG A 303 5.31 21.37 2.01
CA ARG A 303 5.78 22.25 0.92
C ARG A 303 4.66 23.07 0.29
N TYR A 304 3.40 22.73 0.55
CA TYR A 304 2.23 23.26 -0.16
C TYR A 304 1.24 23.91 0.82
N ARG A 305 0.28 24.68 0.30
CA ARG A 305 -0.77 25.36 1.08
C ARG A 305 -2.17 24.96 0.68
N THR A 306 -2.40 24.64 -0.59
CA THR A 306 -3.72 24.38 -1.15
C THR A 306 -3.77 23.04 -1.88
N VAL A 307 -4.86 22.30 -1.69
CA VAL A 307 -5.10 20.98 -2.32
C VAL A 307 -6.46 20.99 -3.01
N ALA A 308 -6.52 20.56 -4.27
CA ALA A 308 -7.74 20.24 -4.99
C ALA A 308 -7.87 18.72 -5.11
N ASP A 309 -8.91 18.14 -4.53
CA ASP A 309 -9.25 16.72 -4.65
C ASP A 309 -10.35 16.59 -5.72
N VAL A 310 -10.00 16.04 -6.89
CA VAL A 310 -10.90 15.96 -8.04
C VAL A 310 -11.52 14.56 -8.08
N GLY A 311 -12.85 14.48 -8.08
CA GLY A 311 -13.57 13.22 -7.80
C GLY A 311 -13.57 12.89 -6.30
N CYS A 312 -13.76 13.91 -5.45
CA CYS A 312 -13.47 13.81 -4.01
C CYS A 312 -14.44 12.94 -3.19
N ALA A 313 -15.56 12.48 -3.75
CA ALA A 313 -16.60 11.75 -3.03
C ALA A 313 -16.99 12.45 -1.70
N GLU A 314 -16.95 11.76 -0.55
CA GLU A 314 -17.28 12.36 0.76
C GLU A 314 -16.18 13.29 1.30
N GLY A 315 -15.07 13.48 0.57
CA GLY A 315 -13.95 14.34 0.96
C GLY A 315 -13.08 13.74 2.06
N ALA A 316 -13.04 12.41 2.18
CA ALA A 316 -12.31 11.72 3.24
C ALA A 316 -10.79 11.96 3.19
N LEU A 317 -10.20 12.03 1.99
CA LEU A 317 -8.78 12.38 1.83
C LEU A 317 -8.50 13.78 2.37
N LEU A 318 -9.24 14.79 1.90
CA LEU A 318 -9.12 16.16 2.41
C LEU A 318 -9.33 16.24 3.92
N GLY A 319 -10.36 15.56 4.45
CA GLY A 319 -10.61 15.50 5.89
C GLY A 319 -9.40 14.99 6.69
N ARG A 320 -8.72 13.95 6.21
CA ARG A 320 -7.50 13.40 6.84
C ARG A 320 -6.33 14.37 6.72
N LEU A 321 -6.10 14.92 5.52
CA LEU A 321 -5.01 15.86 5.26
C LEU A 321 -5.12 17.12 6.13
N LEU A 322 -6.28 17.76 6.16
CA LEU A 322 -6.48 19.03 6.84
C LEU A 322 -6.49 18.89 8.38
N ARG A 323 -6.83 17.70 8.91
CA ARG A 323 -6.64 17.37 10.34
C ARG A 323 -5.16 17.17 10.68
N ARG A 324 -4.40 16.54 9.78
CA ARG A 324 -2.97 16.26 9.99
C ARG A 324 -2.09 17.50 9.81
N TYR A 325 -2.44 18.37 8.87
CA TYR A 325 -1.67 19.55 8.45
C TYR A 325 -2.52 20.83 8.61
N PRO A 326 -2.43 21.53 9.75
CA PRO A 326 -3.24 22.71 10.04
C PRO A 326 -3.02 23.89 9.09
N HIS A 327 -1.88 23.94 8.39
CA HIS A 327 -1.56 25.02 7.44
C HIS A 327 -2.21 24.85 6.06
N LEU A 328 -2.77 23.67 5.77
CA LEU A 328 -3.42 23.39 4.49
C LEU A 328 -4.87 23.89 4.48
N THR A 329 -5.34 24.25 3.29
CA THR A 329 -6.74 24.35 2.90
C THR A 329 -7.02 23.46 1.69
N GLY A 330 -8.26 22.99 1.56
CA GLY A 330 -8.66 22.01 0.55
C GLY A 330 -9.96 22.38 -0.15
N VAL A 331 -10.02 22.06 -1.44
CA VAL A 331 -11.24 22.11 -2.25
C VAL A 331 -11.53 20.71 -2.77
N GLY A 332 -12.70 20.18 -2.47
CA GLY A 332 -13.24 19.01 -3.15
C GLY A 332 -14.00 19.46 -4.39
N PHE A 333 -13.71 18.83 -5.53
CA PHE A 333 -14.38 19.07 -6.80
C PHE A 333 -15.07 17.79 -7.28
N ASP A 334 -16.39 17.83 -7.40
CA ASP A 334 -17.20 16.67 -7.80
C ASP A 334 -18.55 17.13 -8.36
N LEU A 335 -19.36 16.19 -8.84
CA LEU A 335 -20.69 16.47 -9.38
C LEU A 335 -21.63 17.04 -8.30
N PRO A 336 -22.61 17.90 -8.66
CA PRO A 336 -23.51 18.52 -7.69
C PRO A 336 -24.19 17.58 -6.68
N PRO A 337 -24.62 16.35 -7.05
CA PRO A 337 -25.23 15.40 -6.10
C PRO A 337 -24.31 14.95 -4.95
N VAL A 338 -22.99 15.14 -5.07
CA VAL A 338 -21.99 14.79 -4.04
C VAL A 338 -21.94 15.81 -2.90
N ALA A 339 -22.35 17.06 -3.16
CA ALA A 339 -22.21 18.17 -2.21
C ALA A 339 -22.73 17.88 -0.79
N PRO A 340 -23.92 17.26 -0.59
CA PRO A 340 -24.47 17.07 0.75
C PRO A 340 -23.59 16.19 1.64
N THR A 341 -23.10 15.05 1.14
CA THR A 341 -22.28 14.12 1.94
C THR A 341 -20.89 14.68 2.23
N PHE A 342 -20.32 15.41 1.28
CA PHE A 342 -19.06 16.14 1.49
C PHE A 342 -19.22 17.20 2.59
N GLN A 343 -20.27 18.01 2.53
CA GLN A 343 -20.53 19.07 3.52
C GLN A 343 -20.82 18.50 4.92
N GLU A 344 -21.58 17.41 5.00
CA GLU A 344 -21.79 16.66 6.25
C GLU A 344 -20.46 16.19 6.85
N THR A 345 -19.54 15.67 6.03
CA THR A 345 -18.20 15.26 6.48
C THR A 345 -17.37 16.45 6.96
N ALA A 346 -17.34 17.56 6.20
CA ALA A 346 -16.62 18.76 6.60
C ALA A 346 -17.14 19.32 7.94
N ALA A 347 -18.47 19.36 8.13
CA ALA A 347 -19.10 19.79 9.38
C ALA A 347 -18.78 18.86 10.55
N ARG A 348 -18.90 17.54 10.35
CA ARG A 348 -18.61 16.52 11.36
C ARG A 348 -17.15 16.56 11.83
N LEU A 349 -16.22 16.88 10.92
CA LEU A 349 -14.79 17.00 11.22
C LEU A 349 -14.40 18.39 11.75
N GLY A 350 -15.32 19.36 11.79
CA GLY A 350 -15.03 20.74 12.21
C GLY A 350 -14.10 21.48 11.25
N LEU A 351 -14.20 21.20 9.95
CA LEU A 351 -13.30 21.70 8.90
C LEU A 351 -13.97 22.64 7.89
N THR A 352 -15.20 23.10 8.13
CA THR A 352 -15.97 23.92 7.18
C THR A 352 -15.25 25.17 6.68
N ASP A 353 -14.36 25.75 7.49
CA ASP A 353 -13.60 26.95 7.12
C ASP A 353 -12.41 26.65 6.19
N ARG A 354 -11.95 25.40 6.13
CA ARG A 354 -10.74 24.98 5.38
C ARG A 354 -11.02 23.92 4.32
N MET A 355 -12.19 23.29 4.33
CA MET A 355 -12.62 22.24 3.41
C MET A 355 -13.85 22.72 2.65
N ARG A 356 -13.65 23.21 1.42
CA ARG A 356 -14.72 23.78 0.59
C ARG A 356 -15.12 22.79 -0.50
N PHE A 357 -16.38 22.82 -0.90
CA PHE A 357 -16.88 22.06 -2.04
C PHE A 357 -17.08 22.99 -3.23
N VAL A 358 -16.69 22.54 -4.42
CA VAL A 358 -16.99 23.18 -5.70
C VAL A 358 -17.67 22.13 -6.56
N ASP A 359 -18.91 22.37 -6.96
CA ASP A 359 -19.61 21.50 -7.88
C ASP A 359 -19.16 21.73 -9.33
N GLY A 360 -19.04 20.66 -10.10
CA GLY A 360 -18.76 20.76 -11.53
C GLY A 360 -18.51 19.42 -12.20
N ASN A 361 -18.39 19.46 -13.53
CA ASN A 361 -18.01 18.34 -14.36
C ASN A 361 -16.60 18.58 -14.91
N PHE A 362 -15.63 17.74 -14.52
CA PHE A 362 -14.24 17.92 -14.94
C PHE A 362 -13.99 17.73 -16.44
N PHE A 363 -14.96 17.25 -17.22
CA PHE A 363 -14.85 17.23 -18.68
C PHE A 363 -15.17 18.60 -19.28
N THR A 364 -16.13 19.33 -18.73
CA THR A 364 -16.61 20.60 -19.31
C THR A 364 -16.08 21.83 -18.59
N ASP A 365 -15.81 21.72 -17.28
CA ASP A 365 -15.56 22.88 -16.40
C ASP A 365 -14.10 22.95 -15.97
N SER A 366 -13.56 24.14 -15.75
CA SER A 366 -12.19 24.29 -15.23
C SER A 366 -12.07 23.71 -13.82
N LEU A 367 -10.94 23.08 -13.52
CA LEU A 367 -10.66 22.58 -12.17
C LEU A 367 -10.34 23.75 -11.22
N PRO A 368 -10.56 23.60 -9.90
CA PRO A 368 -10.14 24.60 -8.94
C PRO A 368 -8.60 24.73 -8.90
N PRO A 369 -8.04 25.96 -8.88
CA PRO A 369 -6.61 26.16 -8.73
C PRO A 369 -6.14 25.75 -7.32
N ALA A 370 -5.01 25.05 -7.27
CA ALA A 370 -4.36 24.61 -6.04
C ALA A 370 -2.87 24.36 -6.28
N ASP A 371 -2.07 24.26 -5.21
CA ASP A 371 -0.66 23.86 -5.30
C ASP A 371 -0.52 22.36 -5.60
N VAL A 372 -1.50 21.56 -5.15
CA VAL A 372 -1.59 20.12 -5.39
C VAL A 372 -2.96 19.78 -5.97
N VAL A 373 -2.99 19.10 -7.12
CA VAL A 373 -4.21 18.46 -7.67
C VAL A 373 -4.09 16.96 -7.42
N VAL A 374 -5.12 16.36 -6.83
CA VAL A 374 -5.18 14.92 -6.57
C VAL A 374 -6.25 14.27 -7.45
N TYR A 375 -5.87 13.19 -8.12
CA TYR A 375 -6.77 12.22 -8.75
C TYR A 375 -6.64 10.89 -8.02
N GLY A 376 -7.66 10.50 -7.28
CA GLY A 376 -7.64 9.28 -6.48
C GLY A 376 -8.68 8.28 -6.94
N HIS A 377 -8.28 7.19 -7.59
CA HIS A 377 -9.22 6.24 -8.21
C HIS A 377 -10.19 6.96 -9.16
N VAL A 378 -9.64 7.74 -10.10
CA VAL A 378 -10.41 8.56 -11.05
C VAL A 378 -10.01 8.27 -12.49
N LEU A 379 -8.71 8.19 -12.77
CA LEU A 379 -8.24 8.08 -14.15
C LEU A 379 -8.59 6.71 -14.74
N HIS A 380 -8.69 5.67 -13.90
CA HIS A 380 -9.05 4.34 -14.35
C HIS A 380 -10.47 4.22 -14.93
N ASP A 381 -11.39 5.12 -14.59
CA ASP A 381 -12.79 5.11 -15.08
C ASP A 381 -12.92 5.48 -16.56
N TRP A 382 -11.90 6.14 -17.12
CA TRP A 382 -11.98 6.80 -18.42
C TRP A 382 -11.09 6.16 -19.47
N ASP A 383 -11.40 6.39 -20.73
CA ASP A 383 -10.52 6.01 -21.83
C ASP A 383 -9.23 6.86 -21.85
N LEU A 384 -8.34 6.57 -22.80
CA LEU A 384 -7.05 7.25 -22.89
C LEU A 384 -7.19 8.75 -23.17
N ASP A 385 -8.17 9.14 -23.98
CA ASP A 385 -8.39 10.54 -24.32
C ASP A 385 -8.93 11.31 -23.11
N GLY A 386 -9.85 10.71 -22.35
CA GLY A 386 -10.31 11.24 -21.07
C GLY A 386 -9.17 11.39 -20.06
N LYS A 387 -8.33 10.36 -19.88
CA LYS A 387 -7.15 10.42 -19.00
C LYS A 387 -6.23 11.60 -19.37
N ARG A 388 -5.86 11.73 -20.66
CA ARG A 388 -4.99 12.81 -21.15
C ARG A 388 -5.60 14.18 -20.96
N LEU A 389 -6.90 14.34 -21.23
CA LEU A 389 -7.62 15.58 -21.00
C LEU A 389 -7.54 16.00 -19.53
N LEU A 390 -7.78 15.08 -18.59
CA LEU A 390 -7.73 15.38 -17.16
C LEU A 390 -6.33 15.80 -16.71
N LEU A 391 -5.29 15.11 -17.17
CA LEU A 391 -3.90 15.51 -16.88
C LEU A 391 -3.58 16.91 -17.43
N GLY A 392 -4.04 17.25 -18.63
CA GLY A 392 -3.91 18.60 -19.19
C GLY A 392 -4.63 19.66 -18.33
N LYS A 393 -5.84 19.36 -17.86
CA LYS A 393 -6.60 20.28 -16.99
C LYS A 393 -5.92 20.49 -15.64
N ALA A 394 -5.32 19.45 -15.06
CA ALA A 394 -4.49 19.61 -13.87
C ALA A 394 -3.28 20.50 -14.16
N TYR A 395 -2.60 20.29 -15.30
CA TYR A 395 -1.48 21.13 -15.70
C TYR A 395 -1.87 22.61 -15.80
N ASP A 396 -3.03 22.92 -16.40
CA ASP A 396 -3.49 24.30 -16.60
C ASP A 396 -3.69 25.07 -15.30
N VAL A 397 -4.22 24.41 -14.26
CA VAL A 397 -4.61 25.07 -12.99
C VAL A 397 -3.51 25.08 -11.93
N LEU A 398 -2.48 24.22 -12.10
CA LEU A 398 -1.34 24.18 -11.18
C LEU A 398 -0.44 25.41 -11.38
N PRO A 399 0.09 26.01 -10.29
CA PRO A 399 1.15 26.99 -10.38
C PRO A 399 2.47 26.33 -10.78
N VAL A 400 3.47 27.16 -11.09
CA VAL A 400 4.86 26.69 -11.20
C VAL A 400 5.29 26.00 -9.90
N ASP A 401 6.00 24.88 -9.99
CA ASP A 401 6.35 23.97 -8.89
C ASP A 401 5.14 23.31 -8.20
N GLY A 402 3.92 23.52 -8.72
CA GLY A 402 2.72 22.78 -8.33
C GLY A 402 2.78 21.35 -8.84
N VAL A 403 2.04 20.44 -8.19
CA VAL A 403 2.13 19.00 -8.44
C VAL A 403 0.77 18.36 -8.67
N VAL A 404 0.72 17.42 -9.62
CA VAL A 404 -0.39 16.47 -9.71
C VAL A 404 0.02 15.18 -8.99
N VAL A 405 -0.88 14.66 -8.16
CA VAL A 405 -0.73 13.37 -7.48
C VAL A 405 -1.86 12.47 -7.93
N ILE A 406 -1.51 11.33 -8.49
CA ILE A 406 -2.45 10.31 -8.95
C ILE A 406 -2.24 9.11 -8.05
N TYR A 407 -3.29 8.54 -7.44
CA TYR A 407 -3.17 7.22 -6.81
C TYR A 407 -4.18 6.24 -7.37
N GLU A 408 -3.67 5.06 -7.74
CA GLU A 408 -4.41 4.03 -8.46
C GLU A 408 -3.85 2.64 -8.14
N THR A 409 -4.64 1.61 -8.44
CA THR A 409 -4.21 0.20 -8.39
C THR A 409 -3.44 -0.15 -9.68
N LEU A 410 -2.12 0.04 -9.66
CA LEU A 410 -1.31 -0.09 -10.87
C LEU A 410 -1.03 -1.53 -11.30
N ILE A 411 -0.91 -1.70 -12.62
CA ILE A 411 -0.31 -2.88 -13.24
C ILE A 411 1.21 -2.70 -13.21
N ASP A 412 1.98 -3.76 -12.93
CA ASP A 412 3.44 -3.69 -13.05
C ASP A 412 3.85 -3.45 -14.50
N ASP A 413 4.96 -2.75 -14.74
CA ASP A 413 5.38 -2.37 -16.10
C ASP A 413 5.60 -3.59 -17.03
N GLU A 414 6.01 -4.74 -16.47
CA GLU A 414 6.12 -6.00 -17.22
C GLU A 414 4.76 -6.69 -17.48
N ARG A 415 3.72 -6.27 -16.75
CA ARG A 415 2.34 -6.80 -16.76
C ARG A 415 2.27 -8.30 -16.43
N ARG A 416 3.02 -8.74 -15.40
CA ARG A 416 3.17 -10.16 -15.06
C ARG A 416 2.83 -10.50 -13.61
N ARG A 417 2.91 -9.54 -12.70
CA ARG A 417 2.94 -9.83 -11.24
C ARG A 417 1.82 -9.14 -10.48
N SER A 418 1.33 -8.00 -10.94
CA SER A 418 0.25 -7.24 -10.30
C SER A 418 -1.11 -7.84 -10.65
N THR A 419 -1.46 -8.95 -10.01
CA THR A 419 -2.78 -9.56 -10.15
C THR A 419 -3.89 -8.57 -9.80
N ALA A 420 -3.70 -7.74 -8.76
CA ALA A 420 -4.69 -6.76 -8.34
C ALA A 420 -4.93 -5.68 -9.41
N GLY A 421 -3.87 -5.11 -10.00
CA GLY A 421 -3.99 -4.17 -11.12
C GLY A 421 -4.72 -4.75 -12.33
N LEU A 422 -4.41 -6.01 -12.67
CA LEU A 422 -5.07 -6.71 -13.78
C LEU A 422 -6.55 -7.00 -13.49
N LEU A 423 -6.89 -7.42 -12.26
CA LEU A 423 -8.27 -7.63 -11.86
C LEU A 423 -9.06 -6.32 -11.79
N MET A 424 -8.44 -5.22 -11.36
CA MET A 424 -9.07 -3.89 -11.41
C MET A 424 -9.32 -3.46 -12.86
N SER A 425 -8.38 -3.67 -13.77
CA SER A 425 -8.60 -3.34 -15.19
C SER A 425 -9.74 -4.16 -15.80
N LEU A 426 -9.90 -5.43 -15.42
CA LEU A 426 -11.05 -6.24 -15.83
C LEU A 426 -12.35 -5.78 -15.14
N HIS A 427 -12.27 -5.28 -13.91
CA HIS A 427 -13.41 -4.65 -13.26
C HIS A 427 -13.85 -3.39 -14.00
N MET A 428 -12.92 -2.56 -14.46
CA MET A 428 -13.23 -1.38 -15.28
C MET A 428 -13.86 -1.76 -16.62
N LEU A 429 -13.43 -2.84 -17.27
CA LEU A 429 -14.11 -3.38 -18.46
C LEU A 429 -15.57 -3.75 -18.19
N LEU A 430 -15.88 -4.25 -16.99
CA LEU A 430 -17.24 -4.63 -16.60
C LEU A 430 -18.12 -3.42 -16.26
N GLU A 431 -17.54 -2.36 -15.73
CA GLU A 431 -18.28 -1.24 -15.13
C GLU A 431 -18.28 0.04 -15.97
N SER A 432 -17.33 0.21 -16.88
CA SER A 432 -17.13 1.46 -17.62
C SER A 432 -16.99 1.23 -19.14
N PRO A 433 -17.53 2.10 -20.00
CA PRO A 433 -17.44 1.94 -21.46
C PRO A 433 -16.02 1.92 -22.04
N GLY A 434 -15.06 2.56 -21.37
CA GLY A 434 -13.69 2.70 -21.87
C GLY A 434 -12.60 2.74 -20.79
N GLY A 435 -12.96 2.58 -19.51
CA GLY A 435 -12.02 2.60 -18.41
C GLY A 435 -11.11 1.38 -18.38
N PHE A 436 -9.91 1.60 -17.84
CA PHE A 436 -8.88 0.58 -17.67
C PHE A 436 -7.78 1.08 -16.72
N ASP A 437 -7.19 0.17 -15.95
CA ASP A 437 -5.95 0.39 -15.21
C ASP A 437 -4.72 0.21 -16.10
N TYR A 438 -3.63 0.79 -15.65
CA TYR A 438 -2.43 1.02 -16.46
C TYR A 438 -1.16 0.87 -15.63
N THR A 439 -0.02 0.93 -16.29
CA THR A 439 1.28 0.81 -15.64
C THR A 439 1.78 2.16 -15.14
N GLY A 440 2.74 2.14 -14.21
CA GLY A 440 3.42 3.35 -13.76
C GLY A 440 4.12 4.05 -14.92
N ALA A 441 4.78 3.28 -15.79
CA ALA A 441 5.43 3.78 -17.00
C ALA A 441 4.45 4.45 -17.97
N ASP A 442 3.24 3.92 -18.14
CA ASP A 442 2.22 4.54 -18.99
C ASP A 442 1.78 5.90 -18.45
N CYS A 443 1.50 5.97 -17.15
CA CYS A 443 1.09 7.20 -16.49
C CYS A 443 2.17 8.29 -16.56
N MET A 444 3.42 7.93 -16.28
CA MET A 444 4.55 8.86 -16.38
C MET A 444 4.73 9.40 -17.80
N ARG A 445 4.51 8.58 -18.83
CA ARG A 445 4.55 9.02 -20.22
C ARG A 445 3.43 10.02 -20.52
N TRP A 446 2.21 9.80 -20.04
CA TRP A 446 1.10 10.74 -20.23
C TRP A 446 1.31 12.06 -19.47
N LEU A 447 1.94 12.00 -18.30
CA LEU A 447 2.35 13.19 -17.55
C LEU A 447 3.39 14.01 -18.32
N ASP A 448 4.41 13.35 -18.88
CA ASP A 448 5.42 13.98 -19.74
C ASP A 448 4.79 14.62 -20.99
N GLU A 449 3.88 13.90 -21.66
CA GLU A 449 3.09 14.43 -22.79
C GLU A 449 2.26 15.67 -22.42
N ALA A 450 1.77 15.75 -21.18
CA ALA A 450 1.04 16.91 -20.65
C ALA A 450 1.95 18.05 -20.18
N GLY A 451 3.27 17.87 -20.18
CA GLY A 451 4.28 18.88 -19.82
C GLY A 451 4.79 18.81 -18.37
N PHE A 452 4.43 17.77 -17.60
CA PHE A 452 4.98 17.55 -16.27
C PHE A 452 6.41 17.01 -16.32
N HIS A 453 7.22 17.33 -15.31
CA HIS A 453 8.58 16.83 -15.11
C HIS A 453 8.74 16.21 -13.72
N ASP A 454 9.92 15.66 -13.44
CA ASP A 454 10.26 14.98 -12.19
C ASP A 454 9.23 13.89 -11.80
N CYS A 455 8.76 13.18 -12.83
CA CYS A 455 7.75 12.14 -12.67
C CYS A 455 8.31 10.95 -11.90
N ARG A 456 7.59 10.51 -10.86
CA ARG A 456 7.99 9.36 -10.02
C ARG A 456 6.80 8.51 -9.63
N VAL A 457 7.06 7.22 -9.38
CA VAL A 457 6.07 6.23 -8.92
C VAL A 457 6.52 5.68 -7.58
N GLU A 458 5.64 5.69 -6.59
CA GLU A 458 5.92 5.21 -5.24
C GLU A 458 4.76 4.37 -4.71
N HIS A 459 5.07 3.25 -4.07
CA HIS A 459 4.06 2.40 -3.45
C HIS A 459 3.37 3.17 -2.31
N LEU A 460 2.06 2.94 -2.11
CA LEU A 460 1.31 3.47 -0.97
C LEU A 460 0.99 2.34 0.00
N ALA A 461 -0.09 1.61 -0.27
CA ALA A 461 -0.62 0.56 0.58
C ALA A 461 -1.39 -0.45 -0.26
N GLY A 462 -1.32 -1.73 0.10
CA GLY A 462 -2.00 -2.78 -0.65
C GLY A 462 -1.59 -2.76 -2.13
N PRO A 463 -2.55 -2.80 -3.08
CA PRO A 463 -2.27 -2.74 -4.50
C PRO A 463 -2.05 -1.31 -5.03
N ASP A 464 -2.26 -0.28 -4.21
CA ASP A 464 -2.23 1.11 -4.64
C ASP A 464 -0.83 1.72 -4.62
N TRP A 465 -0.57 2.55 -5.63
CA TRP A 465 0.65 3.33 -5.82
C TRP A 465 0.27 4.78 -6.11
N MET A 466 1.16 5.71 -5.78
CA MET A 466 1.06 7.09 -6.24
C MET A 466 2.03 7.37 -7.38
N ILE A 467 1.57 8.15 -8.36
CA ILE A 467 2.39 8.80 -9.37
C ILE A 467 2.34 10.29 -9.11
N VAL A 468 3.50 10.95 -9.15
CA VAL A 468 3.61 12.40 -8.96
C VAL A 468 4.26 13.02 -10.17
N GLY A 469 3.69 14.11 -10.68
CA GLY A 469 4.28 14.96 -11.73
C GLY A 469 4.33 16.41 -11.28
N THR A 470 5.42 17.12 -11.57
CA THR A 470 5.63 18.52 -11.16
C THR A 470 5.50 19.44 -12.37
N LYS A 471 4.86 20.60 -12.21
CA LYS A 471 4.78 21.61 -13.27
C LYS A 471 6.08 22.41 -13.30
N PRO A 472 6.81 22.46 -14.44
CA PRO A 472 8.11 23.10 -14.51
C PRO A 472 8.02 24.61 -14.34
N ARG A 473 9.13 25.19 -13.87
CA ARG A 473 9.41 26.60 -14.11
C ARG A 473 9.62 26.73 -15.62
N ASN A 474 8.73 27.41 -16.33
CA ASN A 474 8.96 27.66 -17.76
C ASN A 474 10.37 28.19 -17.96
N GLY A 475 11.21 27.43 -18.66
CA GLY A 475 12.40 27.98 -19.27
C GLY A 475 11.94 29.03 -20.27
N THR A 476 12.41 30.26 -20.12
CA THR A 476 12.44 31.21 -21.23
C THR A 476 12.92 30.46 -22.46
N GLY A 477 12.15 30.54 -23.56
CA GLY A 477 12.47 29.85 -24.80
C GLY A 477 13.94 29.99 -25.18
N SER A 478 14.56 28.87 -25.52
CA SER A 478 15.84 28.84 -26.19
C SER A 478 15.65 29.35 -27.62
N ASP A 479 15.55 30.67 -27.79
CA ASP A 479 15.83 31.37 -29.05
C ASP A 479 17.35 31.56 -29.19
N ASP A 480 18.08 30.46 -29.07
CA ASP A 480 19.52 30.40 -29.36
C ASP A 480 19.75 29.21 -30.30
N ALA A 481 19.27 29.38 -31.52
CA ALA A 481 19.60 28.53 -32.66
C ALA A 481 19.74 29.38 -33.93
N ARG A 482 20.98 29.85 -34.14
CA ARG A 482 21.69 30.10 -35.41
C ARG A 482 21.03 30.89 -36.53
#